data_AF-A0A0N4WWS3-F1
#
_entry.id   AF-A0A0N4WWS3-F1
#
_cell.length_a   1.000
_cell.length_b   1.000
_cell.length_c   1.000
_cell.angle_alpha   90.00
_cell.angle_beta   90.00
_cell.angle_gamma   90.00
#
_symmetry.space_group_name_H-M   'P 1'
#
loop_
_entity.id
_entity.type
_entity.pdbx_description
1 polymer ?
#
loop_
_entity_poly.entity_id
_entity_poly.type
_entity_poly.pdbx_seq_one_letter_code
_entity_poly.pdbx_strand_id
1 'polypeptide(L)'
;MECVVSQVFFLTPLLINLCSSVNDEENAGVARRLDERRSGNIIVETNFRLYAYTSSSLQLAILSTFTEMTYRFHDMSVGVLTRESVRRALQVGITASQIISFLRSNAHPQCIATGGPLNCLPVTVADQIRLWEDERRRLTFTDATLYSTFEGDSEFIGVRDFSMREGILLWADSDKKLVIVSDEGHEKVRGWWKANKAAM
;
A
#
# COMPACT_ATOMS: atom_id res chain seq x y z
N MET A 1 32.67 -20.50 -48.36
CA MET A 1 31.94 -19.22 -48.25
C MET A 1 32.61 -18.46 -47.11
N GLU A 2 33.77 -17.88 -47.41
CA GLU A 2 34.63 -17.24 -46.41
C GLU A 2 34.03 -15.88 -46.04
N CYS A 3 33.78 -15.67 -44.75
CA CYS A 3 33.29 -14.42 -44.22
C CYS A 3 34.42 -13.39 -44.32
N VAL A 4 34.29 -12.43 -45.23
CA VAL A 4 35.21 -11.29 -45.34
C VAL A 4 35.05 -10.45 -44.08
N VAL A 5 35.94 -10.64 -43.10
CA VAL A 5 36.02 -9.76 -41.94
C VAL A 5 36.47 -8.40 -42.46
N SER A 6 35.54 -7.44 -42.50
CA SER A 6 35.84 -6.07 -42.92
C SER A 6 36.94 -5.48 -42.04
N GLN A 7 38.04 -5.02 -42.64
CA GLN A 7 39.24 -4.49 -41.95
C GLN A 7 39.06 -3.08 -41.36
N VAL A 8 37.82 -2.59 -41.22
CA VAL A 8 37.55 -1.21 -40.79
C VAL A 8 36.61 -1.22 -39.59
N PHE A 9 37.01 -0.54 -38.52
CA PHE A 9 36.19 -0.29 -37.34
C PHE A 9 35.63 1.13 -37.39
N PHE A 10 34.34 1.28 -37.11
CA PHE A 10 33.70 2.58 -36.96
C PHE A 10 33.71 3.00 -35.50
N LEU A 11 34.16 4.23 -35.24
CA LEU A 11 34.08 4.82 -33.92
C LEU A 11 32.62 5.10 -33.58
N THR A 12 32.20 4.71 -32.37
CA THR A 12 30.87 5.03 -31.88
C THR A 12 30.88 6.39 -31.18
N PRO A 13 29.74 7.10 -31.11
CA PRO A 13 29.61 8.31 -30.30
C PRO A 13 30.00 8.11 -28.83
N LEU A 14 29.86 6.88 -28.30
CA LEU A 14 30.26 6.54 -26.93
C LEU A 14 31.77 6.63 -26.72
N LEU A 15 32.57 6.22 -27.71
CA LEU A 15 34.03 6.33 -27.65
C LEU A 15 34.49 7.79 -27.72
N ILE A 16 33.80 8.62 -28.51
CA ILE A 16 34.06 10.07 -28.57
C ILE A 16 33.80 10.71 -27.22
N ASN A 17 32.67 10.38 -26.57
CA ASN A 17 32.30 10.89 -25.24
C ASN A 17 33.21 10.39 -24.11
N LEU A 18 33.81 9.20 -24.26
CA LEU A 18 34.77 8.66 -23.28
C LEU A 18 36.09 9.47 -23.30
N CYS A 19 36.50 9.93 -24.49
CA CYS A 19 37.74 10.67 -24.69
C CYS A 19 37.61 12.18 -24.42
N SER A 20 36.40 12.75 -24.43
CA SER A 20 36.17 14.19 -24.27
C SER A 20 35.97 14.65 -22.82
N SER A 21 36.51 13.96 -21.82
CA SER A 21 36.18 14.15 -20.40
C SER A 21 36.69 15.44 -19.73
N VAL A 22 37.11 16.45 -20.48
CA VAL A 22 37.63 17.70 -19.88
C VAL A 22 37.21 18.89 -20.77
N ASN A 23 36.21 19.65 -20.32
CA ASN A 23 35.94 21.09 -20.58
C ASN A 23 34.50 21.50 -20.97
N ASP A 24 33.58 20.58 -21.31
CA ASP A 24 32.20 20.95 -21.73
C ASP A 24 31.13 20.79 -20.62
N GLU A 25 31.53 20.80 -19.34
CA GLU A 25 30.60 20.60 -18.21
C GLU A 25 29.55 21.71 -18.07
N GLU A 26 29.81 22.93 -18.55
CA GLU A 26 28.89 24.07 -18.35
C GLU A 26 27.70 24.07 -19.33
N ASN A 27 27.85 23.60 -20.57
CA ASN A 27 26.76 23.64 -21.57
C ASN A 27 26.05 22.30 -21.76
N ALA A 28 26.75 21.16 -21.71
CA ALA A 28 26.14 19.84 -21.79
C ALA A 28 25.47 19.42 -20.47
N GLY A 29 25.97 19.92 -19.34
CA GLY A 29 25.42 19.66 -18.01
C GLY A 29 24.02 20.24 -17.79
N VAL A 30 23.69 21.36 -18.42
CA VAL A 30 22.36 22.01 -18.26
C VAL A 30 21.26 21.20 -18.95
N ALA A 31 21.50 20.69 -20.16
CA ALA A 31 20.53 19.85 -20.88
C ALA A 31 20.34 18.49 -20.20
N ARG A 32 21.43 17.85 -19.75
CA ARG A 32 21.39 16.55 -19.05
C ARG A 32 20.70 16.65 -17.67
N ARG A 33 20.98 17.72 -16.90
CA ARG A 33 20.31 17.99 -15.61
C ARG A 33 18.81 18.31 -15.76
N LEU A 34 18.38 18.86 -16.90
CA LEU A 34 16.97 19.14 -17.16
C LEU A 34 16.18 17.87 -17.50
N ASP A 35 16.79 16.92 -18.22
CA ASP A 35 16.21 15.59 -18.44
C ASP A 35 16.18 14.76 -17.16
N GLU A 36 17.23 14.78 -16.33
CA GLU A 36 17.28 14.10 -15.02
C GLU A 36 16.23 14.60 -14.02
N ARG A 37 15.76 15.85 -14.17
CA ARG A 37 14.66 16.43 -13.37
C ARG A 37 13.27 15.95 -13.83
N ARG A 38 13.16 15.41 -15.04
CA ARG A 38 11.89 14.98 -15.65
C ARG A 38 11.79 13.46 -15.86
N SER A 39 12.91 12.75 -15.91
CA SER A 39 12.93 11.29 -15.94
C SER A 39 12.75 10.76 -14.52
N GLY A 40 11.84 9.79 -14.36
CA GLY A 40 11.78 9.05 -13.12
C GLY A 40 13.12 8.34 -12.84
N ASN A 41 13.49 8.24 -11.57
CA ASN A 41 14.81 7.75 -11.17
C ASN A 41 14.71 6.56 -10.20
N ILE A 42 13.52 5.98 -10.06
CA ILE A 42 13.25 4.92 -9.09
C ILE A 42 13.06 3.59 -9.81
N ILE A 43 13.70 2.54 -9.30
CA ILE A 43 13.57 1.16 -9.74
C ILE A 43 13.17 0.32 -8.53
N VAL A 44 12.16 -0.54 -8.70
CA VAL A 44 11.70 -1.44 -7.65
C VAL A 44 11.74 -2.86 -8.17
N GLU A 45 12.37 -3.74 -7.41
CA GLU A 45 12.51 -5.16 -7.74
C GLU A 45 11.47 -6.04 -7.03
N THR A 46 11.34 -7.29 -7.48
CA THR A 46 10.42 -8.29 -6.92
C THR A 46 10.81 -8.74 -5.50
N ASN A 47 12.04 -8.48 -5.08
CA ASN A 47 12.55 -8.76 -3.72
C ASN A 47 12.32 -7.59 -2.74
N PHE A 48 11.46 -6.62 -3.11
CA PHE A 48 11.14 -5.42 -2.33
C PHE A 48 12.28 -4.41 -2.16
N ARG A 49 13.40 -4.58 -2.87
CA ARG A 49 14.46 -3.57 -2.92
C ARG A 49 14.06 -2.43 -3.84
N LEU A 50 14.33 -1.21 -3.37
CA LEU A 50 14.12 0.03 -4.09
C LEU A 50 15.46 0.70 -4.30
N TYR A 51 15.75 1.07 -5.55
CA TYR A 51 16.92 1.83 -5.95
C TYR A 51 16.46 3.18 -6.48
N ALA A 52 16.95 4.25 -5.88
CA ALA A 52 16.62 5.62 -6.25
C ALA A 52 17.88 6.35 -6.70
N TYR A 53 17.97 6.67 -7.98
CA TYR A 53 19.04 7.44 -8.61
C TYR A 53 18.77 8.94 -8.48
N THR A 54 18.73 9.42 -7.25
CA THR A 54 18.42 10.82 -6.95
C THR A 54 19.30 11.33 -5.84
N SER A 55 19.86 12.53 -6.04
CA SER A 55 20.56 13.29 -5.01
C SER A 55 19.62 14.24 -4.25
N SER A 56 18.36 14.35 -4.68
CA SER A 56 17.35 15.24 -4.07
C SER A 56 16.97 14.77 -2.67
N SER A 57 17.26 15.59 -1.67
CA SER A 57 16.88 15.33 -0.28
C SER A 57 15.37 15.20 -0.09
N LEU A 58 14.58 15.99 -0.84
CA LEU A 58 13.12 15.94 -0.77
C LEU A 58 12.56 14.57 -1.21
N GLN A 59 13.04 14.06 -2.35
CA GLN A 59 12.59 12.77 -2.87
C GLN A 59 12.97 11.63 -1.93
N LEU A 60 14.14 11.73 -1.30
CA LEU A 60 14.63 10.75 -0.32
C LEU A 60 13.87 10.82 1.01
N ALA A 61 13.45 12.02 1.45
CA ALA A 61 12.58 12.18 2.61
C ALA A 61 11.22 11.53 2.38
N ILE A 62 10.61 11.74 1.20
CA ILE A 62 9.34 11.09 0.84
C ILE A 62 9.50 9.57 0.82
N LEU A 63 10.56 9.05 0.19
CA LEU A 63 10.87 7.62 0.16
C LEU A 63 11.00 7.05 1.57
N SER A 64 11.78 7.71 2.44
CA SER A 64 12.00 7.26 3.83
C SER A 64 10.73 7.15 4.68
N THR A 65 9.63 7.78 4.23
CA THR A 65 8.36 7.70 4.96
C THR A 65 7.74 6.31 4.87
N PHE A 66 7.92 5.61 3.74
CA PHE A 66 7.32 4.29 3.49
C PHE A 66 8.33 3.18 3.18
N THR A 67 9.62 3.51 3.04
CA THR A 67 10.73 2.54 2.91
C THR A 67 11.67 2.62 4.10
N GLU A 68 12.43 1.54 4.31
CA GLU A 68 13.61 1.56 5.17
C GLU A 68 14.86 1.78 4.30
N MET A 69 15.50 2.94 4.44
CA MET A 69 16.70 3.27 3.67
C MET A 69 17.92 2.58 4.28
N THR A 70 18.55 1.67 3.52
CA THR A 70 19.68 0.85 4.00
C THR A 70 21.03 1.48 3.65
N TYR A 71 21.18 1.95 2.41
CA TYR A 71 22.44 2.49 1.92
C TYR A 71 22.23 3.81 1.18
N ARG A 72 23.18 4.73 1.35
CA ARG A 72 23.23 6.00 0.62
C ARG A 72 24.61 6.17 -0.01
N PHE A 73 24.63 6.20 -1.34
CA PHE A 73 25.76 6.61 -2.16
C PHE A 73 25.55 8.05 -2.65
N HIS A 74 26.49 8.60 -3.43
CA HIS A 74 26.45 9.98 -3.89
C HIS A 74 25.20 10.27 -4.76
N ASP A 75 24.95 9.43 -5.76
CA ASP A 75 23.82 9.58 -6.71
C ASP A 75 22.86 8.38 -6.72
N MET A 76 22.94 7.53 -5.71
CA MET A 76 22.07 6.37 -5.59
C MET A 76 21.77 6.09 -4.12
N SER A 77 20.50 5.88 -3.81
CA SER A 77 20.09 5.40 -2.50
C SER A 77 19.35 4.08 -2.63
N VAL A 78 19.60 3.17 -1.71
CA VAL A 78 18.99 1.84 -1.67
C VAL A 78 18.13 1.74 -0.43
N GLY A 79 16.87 1.33 -0.62
CA GLY A 79 15.95 1.04 0.46
C GLY A 79 15.25 -0.30 0.26
N VAL A 80 14.55 -0.74 1.30
CA VAL A 80 13.71 -1.94 1.27
C VAL A 80 12.30 -1.56 1.70
N LEU A 81 11.31 -2.07 0.98
CA LEU A 81 9.91 -2.00 1.36
C LEU A 81 9.61 -3.13 2.34
N THR A 82 9.46 -2.81 3.61
CA THR A 82 9.09 -3.78 4.66
C THR A 82 7.63 -3.57 5.08
N ARG A 83 7.04 -4.61 5.66
CA ARG A 83 5.69 -4.52 6.24
C ARG A 83 5.65 -3.39 7.28
N GLU A 84 6.68 -3.28 8.10
CA GLU A 84 6.78 -2.30 9.16
C GLU A 84 6.91 -0.88 8.60
N SER A 85 7.72 -0.66 7.56
CA SER A 85 7.88 0.66 6.94
C SER A 85 6.58 1.16 6.30
N VAL A 86 5.88 0.29 5.55
CA VAL A 86 4.60 0.63 4.93
C VAL A 86 3.52 0.85 6.00
N ARG A 87 3.48 0.03 7.05
CA ARG A 87 2.55 0.21 8.17
C ARG A 87 2.74 1.55 8.89
N ARG A 88 3.99 2.01 9.07
CA ARG A 88 4.26 3.35 9.63
C ARG A 88 3.70 4.45 8.73
N ALA A 89 3.90 4.37 7.42
CA ALA A 89 3.35 5.35 6.47
C ALA A 89 1.80 5.38 6.50
N LEU A 90 1.17 4.21 6.57
CA LEU A 90 -0.28 4.07 6.67
C LEU A 90 -0.84 4.68 7.96
N GLN A 91 -0.09 4.64 9.08
CA GLN A 91 -0.49 5.28 10.34
C GLN A 91 -0.49 6.81 10.24
N VAL A 92 0.42 7.38 9.44
CA VAL A 92 0.47 8.82 9.15
C VAL A 92 -0.66 9.24 8.20
N GLY A 93 -1.34 8.29 7.56
CA GLY A 93 -2.46 8.54 6.66
C GLY A 93 -2.10 8.51 5.17
N ILE A 94 -0.91 8.00 4.81
CA ILE A 94 -0.50 7.81 3.42
C ILE A 94 -1.07 6.48 2.93
N THR A 95 -1.94 6.49 1.92
CA THR A 95 -2.63 5.28 1.43
C THR A 95 -1.73 4.41 0.54
N ALA A 96 -2.06 3.11 0.42
CA ALA A 96 -1.34 2.22 -0.49
C ALA A 96 -1.39 2.71 -1.95
N SER A 97 -2.54 3.26 -2.37
CA SER A 97 -2.72 3.82 -3.71
C SER A 97 -1.79 5.00 -3.97
N GLN A 98 -1.55 5.86 -2.98
CA GLN A 98 -0.61 6.98 -3.08
C GLN A 98 0.83 6.49 -3.20
N ILE A 99 1.23 5.50 -2.39
CA ILE A 99 2.57 4.90 -2.47
C ILE A 99 2.81 4.30 -3.87
N ILE A 100 1.87 3.49 -4.37
CA ILE A 100 1.97 2.86 -5.69
C ILE A 100 1.99 3.93 -6.80
N SER A 101 1.14 4.95 -6.71
CA SER A 101 1.12 6.05 -7.68
C SER A 101 2.45 6.79 -7.69
N PHE A 102 3.02 7.09 -6.53
CA PHE A 102 4.30 7.78 -6.41
C PHE A 102 5.43 6.97 -7.06
N LEU A 103 5.50 5.67 -6.79
CA LEU A 103 6.51 4.78 -7.37
C LEU A 103 6.39 4.70 -8.90
N ARG A 104 5.16 4.62 -9.44
CA ARG A 104 4.92 4.59 -10.88
C ARG A 104 5.25 5.90 -11.57
N SER A 105 4.85 7.04 -11.00
CA SER A 105 5.11 8.37 -11.56
C SER A 105 6.60 8.73 -11.57
N ASN A 106 7.39 8.17 -10.65
CA ASN A 106 8.83 8.39 -10.56
C ASN A 106 9.65 7.17 -11.04
N ALA A 107 9.03 6.23 -11.74
CA ALA A 107 9.71 5.04 -12.23
C ALA A 107 10.71 5.38 -13.34
N HIS A 108 11.82 4.65 -13.38
CA HIS A 108 12.84 4.84 -14.39
C HIS A 108 12.27 4.67 -15.82
N PRO A 109 12.59 5.58 -16.78
CA PRO A 109 12.04 5.53 -18.14
C PRO A 109 12.24 4.20 -18.84
N GLN A 110 13.36 3.52 -18.58
CA GLN A 110 13.62 2.19 -19.15
C GLN A 110 12.65 1.14 -18.59
N CYS A 111 12.28 1.20 -17.30
CA CYS A 111 11.27 0.32 -16.73
C CYS A 111 9.89 0.56 -17.37
N ILE A 112 9.57 1.83 -17.65
CA ILE A 112 8.34 2.22 -18.36
C ILE A 112 8.39 1.75 -19.83
N ALA A 113 9.53 1.88 -20.51
CA ALA A 113 9.70 1.46 -21.89
C ALA A 113 9.61 -0.07 -22.06
N THR A 114 10.15 -0.84 -21.11
CA THR A 114 10.13 -2.31 -21.16
C THR A 114 8.80 -2.90 -20.69
N GLY A 115 8.24 -2.41 -19.59
CA GLY A 115 7.03 -2.97 -18.96
C GLY A 115 5.73 -2.22 -19.26
N GLY A 116 5.83 -1.01 -19.84
CA GLY A 116 4.72 -0.07 -19.90
C GLY A 116 4.50 0.69 -18.57
N PRO A 117 3.60 1.68 -18.55
CA PRO A 117 3.36 2.55 -17.40
C PRO A 117 2.74 1.83 -16.19
N LEU A 118 2.10 0.67 -16.40
CA LEU A 118 1.47 -0.09 -15.31
C LEU A 118 2.41 -1.12 -14.68
N ASN A 119 3.26 -1.78 -15.50
CA ASN A 119 4.17 -2.84 -15.07
C ASN A 119 5.59 -2.35 -14.78
N CYS A 120 5.82 -1.02 -14.78
CA CYS A 120 7.08 -0.44 -14.32
C CYS A 120 7.35 -0.74 -12.83
N LEU A 121 6.29 -1.00 -12.06
CA LEU A 121 6.33 -1.57 -10.72
C LEU A 121 5.87 -3.03 -10.81
N PRO A 122 6.63 -4.01 -10.29
CA PRO A 122 6.19 -5.41 -10.28
C PRO A 122 4.83 -5.57 -9.59
N VAL A 123 3.92 -6.31 -10.23
CA VAL A 123 2.53 -6.48 -9.75
C VAL A 123 2.51 -7.09 -8.34
N THR A 124 3.40 -8.04 -8.06
CA THR A 124 3.54 -8.67 -6.74
C THR A 124 3.85 -7.66 -5.64
N VAL A 125 4.67 -6.64 -5.92
CA VAL A 125 5.01 -5.59 -4.95
C VAL A 125 3.81 -4.67 -4.74
N ALA A 126 3.13 -4.27 -5.82
CA ALA A 126 1.94 -3.44 -5.73
C ALA A 126 0.81 -4.11 -4.92
N ASP A 127 0.58 -5.40 -5.16
CA ASP A 127 -0.43 -6.17 -4.44
C ASP A 127 -0.03 -6.38 -2.98
N GLN A 128 1.25 -6.64 -2.70
CA GLN A 128 1.71 -6.79 -1.32
C GLN A 128 1.51 -5.51 -0.50
N ILE A 129 1.73 -4.33 -1.09
CA ILE A 129 1.48 -3.04 -0.42
C ILE A 129 -0.02 -2.88 -0.09
N ARG A 130 -0.92 -3.32 -0.99
CA ARG A 130 -2.38 -3.31 -0.74
C ARG A 130 -2.77 -4.29 0.35
N LEU A 131 -2.22 -5.50 0.33
CA LEU A 131 -2.46 -6.50 1.38
C LEU A 131 -2.02 -5.98 2.76
N TRP A 132 -0.89 -5.28 2.85
CA TRP A 132 -0.44 -4.65 4.09
C TRP A 132 -1.38 -3.54 4.58
N GLU A 133 -2.06 -2.83 3.69
CA GLU A 133 -3.10 -1.87 4.07
C GLU A 133 -4.35 -2.59 4.59
N ASP A 134 -4.82 -3.63 3.89
CA ASP A 134 -6.01 -4.39 4.27
C ASP A 134 -5.81 -5.18 5.56
N GLU A 135 -4.58 -5.56 5.90
CA GLU A 135 -4.25 -6.13 7.19
C GLU A 135 -4.62 -5.22 8.37
N ARG A 136 -4.64 -3.90 8.18
CA ARG A 136 -5.11 -2.93 9.20
C ARG A 136 -6.63 -2.94 9.33
N ARG A 137 -7.37 -3.29 8.27
CA ARG A 137 -8.84 -3.30 8.23
C ARG A 137 -9.45 -4.67 8.60
N ARG A 138 -8.71 -5.53 9.30
CA ARG A 138 -9.18 -6.88 9.67
C ARG A 138 -10.21 -6.91 10.79
N LEU A 139 -10.30 -5.84 11.59
CA LEU A 139 -11.22 -5.75 12.72
C LEU A 139 -12.15 -4.56 12.53
N THR A 140 -13.45 -4.86 12.50
CA THR A 140 -14.51 -3.86 12.63
C THR A 140 -14.93 -3.83 14.10
N PHE A 141 -14.78 -2.67 14.74
CA PHE A 141 -15.30 -2.45 16.08
C PHE A 141 -16.72 -1.92 15.97
N THR A 142 -17.65 -2.59 16.66
CA THR A 142 -19.04 -2.19 16.72
C THR A 142 -19.44 -2.17 18.18
N ASP A 143 -19.95 -1.03 18.66
CA ASP A 143 -20.47 -0.91 20.02
C ASP A 143 -21.77 -1.73 20.13
N ALA A 144 -21.81 -2.59 21.14
CA ALA A 144 -22.84 -3.60 21.27
C ALA A 144 -23.19 -3.89 22.73
N THR A 145 -24.45 -4.23 22.98
CA THR A 145 -24.90 -4.76 24.27
C THR A 145 -25.07 -6.27 24.18
N LEU A 146 -24.51 -6.98 25.16
CA LEU A 146 -24.70 -8.41 25.36
C LEU A 146 -25.86 -8.66 26.32
N TYR A 147 -26.83 -9.46 25.87
CA TYR A 147 -27.85 -10.05 26.72
C TYR A 147 -27.50 -11.51 27.01
N SER A 148 -27.41 -11.84 28.29
CA SER A 148 -27.11 -13.17 28.81
C SER A 148 -28.02 -13.49 30.00
N THR A 149 -28.02 -14.75 30.44
CA THR A 149 -28.76 -15.21 31.63
C THR A 149 -30.29 -15.09 31.47
N PHE A 150 -30.81 -15.60 30.37
CA PHE A 150 -32.27 -15.75 30.18
C PHE A 150 -32.81 -16.83 31.13
N GLU A 151 -33.98 -16.58 31.74
CA GLU A 151 -34.60 -17.52 32.69
C GLU A 151 -35.24 -18.71 31.94
N GLY A 152 -35.70 -18.48 30.70
CA GLY A 152 -36.31 -19.50 29.85
C GLY A 152 -35.88 -19.44 28.38
N ASP A 153 -36.05 -20.57 27.67
CA ASP A 153 -35.79 -20.65 26.22
C ASP A 153 -36.73 -19.77 25.40
N SER A 154 -37.97 -19.60 25.87
CA SER A 154 -38.97 -18.72 25.26
C SER A 154 -38.53 -17.25 25.26
N GLU A 155 -37.91 -16.79 26.35
CA GLU A 155 -37.40 -15.42 26.48
C GLU A 155 -36.24 -15.16 25.52
N PHE A 156 -35.30 -16.11 25.47
CA PHE A 156 -34.17 -16.05 24.54
C PHE A 156 -34.66 -15.98 23.09
N ILE A 157 -35.58 -16.87 22.70
CA ILE A 157 -36.16 -16.91 21.35
C ILE A 157 -36.90 -15.59 21.05
N GLY A 158 -37.67 -15.07 22.01
CA GLY A 158 -38.40 -13.81 21.85
C GLY A 158 -37.48 -12.62 21.59
N VAL A 159 -36.42 -12.45 22.39
CA VAL A 159 -35.44 -11.36 22.22
C VAL A 159 -34.65 -11.52 20.92
N ARG A 160 -34.23 -12.74 20.58
CA ARG A 160 -33.53 -13.02 19.32
C ARG A 160 -34.41 -12.67 18.11
N ASP A 161 -35.65 -13.14 18.09
CA ASP A 161 -36.56 -12.95 16.96
C ASP A 161 -36.98 -11.49 16.82
N PHE A 162 -37.20 -10.78 17.93
CA PHE A 162 -37.43 -9.33 17.92
C PHE A 162 -36.22 -8.58 17.36
N SER A 163 -35.02 -8.88 17.86
CA SER A 163 -33.78 -8.23 17.42
C SER A 163 -33.48 -8.51 15.94
N MET A 164 -33.82 -9.71 15.46
CA MET A 164 -33.68 -10.09 14.05
C MET A 164 -34.67 -9.35 13.16
N ARG A 165 -35.94 -9.18 13.59
CA ARG A 165 -36.97 -8.45 12.83
C ARG A 165 -36.67 -6.96 12.72
N GLU A 166 -36.17 -6.35 13.80
CA GLU A 166 -35.79 -4.94 13.83
C GLU A 166 -34.44 -4.66 13.14
N GLY A 167 -33.68 -5.69 12.74
CA GLY A 167 -32.38 -5.56 12.07
C GLY A 167 -31.25 -5.06 12.98
N ILE A 168 -31.40 -5.22 14.30
CA ILE A 168 -30.44 -4.76 15.32
C ILE A 168 -29.57 -5.90 15.88
N LEU A 169 -29.86 -7.15 15.50
CA LEU A 169 -29.11 -8.32 15.92
C LEU A 169 -27.73 -8.37 15.23
N LEU A 170 -26.67 -8.35 16.03
CA LEU A 170 -25.29 -8.51 15.55
C LEU A 170 -24.86 -9.98 15.55
N TRP A 171 -25.19 -10.71 16.61
CA TRP A 171 -24.82 -12.11 16.76
C TRP A 171 -25.71 -12.80 17.80
N ALA A 172 -25.97 -14.09 17.62
CA ALA A 172 -26.66 -14.91 18.62
C ALA A 172 -26.08 -16.32 18.67
N ASP A 173 -26.11 -16.91 19.86
CA ASP A 173 -25.73 -18.29 20.13
C ASP A 173 -26.83 -18.99 20.92
N SER A 174 -27.39 -20.05 20.32
CA SER A 174 -28.49 -20.82 20.89
C SER A 174 -28.04 -21.75 22.02
N ASP A 175 -26.80 -22.23 22.00
CA ASP A 175 -26.30 -23.19 22.99
C ASP A 175 -26.02 -22.48 24.31
N LYS A 176 -25.41 -21.29 24.23
CA LYS A 176 -25.09 -20.46 25.40
C LYS A 176 -26.18 -19.46 25.75
N LYS A 177 -27.24 -19.37 24.93
CA LYS A 177 -28.32 -18.38 25.04
C LYS A 177 -27.77 -16.95 25.16
N LEU A 178 -26.96 -16.57 24.18
CA LEU A 178 -26.37 -15.23 24.11
C LEU A 178 -26.96 -14.47 22.94
N VAL A 179 -27.32 -13.20 23.16
CA VAL A 179 -27.78 -12.30 22.11
C VAL A 179 -26.98 -11.02 22.18
N ILE A 180 -26.31 -10.66 21.09
CA ILE A 180 -25.56 -9.41 20.94
C ILE A 180 -26.35 -8.51 20.02
N VAL A 181 -26.70 -7.33 20.51
CA VAL A 181 -27.47 -6.31 19.81
C VAL A 181 -26.62 -5.06 19.66
N SER A 182 -26.82 -4.29 18.59
CA SER A 182 -26.19 -2.97 18.47
C SER A 182 -26.57 -2.06 19.65
N ASP A 183 -25.66 -1.18 20.05
CA ASP A 183 -25.92 -0.23 21.15
C ASP A 183 -27.14 0.66 20.87
N GLU A 184 -27.30 1.11 19.61
CA GLU A 184 -28.48 1.86 19.15
C GLU A 184 -29.80 1.08 19.33
N GLY A 185 -29.74 -0.25 19.25
CA GLY A 185 -30.87 -1.15 19.43
C GLY A 185 -31.20 -1.46 20.89
N HIS A 186 -30.33 -1.09 21.84
CA HIS A 186 -30.49 -1.44 23.26
C HIS A 186 -31.83 -0.97 23.83
N GLU A 187 -32.18 0.31 23.62
CA GLU A 187 -33.40 0.90 24.16
C GLU A 187 -34.67 0.28 23.55
N LYS A 188 -34.64 -0.12 22.27
CA LYS A 188 -35.75 -0.83 21.62
C LYS A 188 -36.01 -2.19 22.26
N VAL A 189 -34.95 -2.97 22.48
CA VAL A 189 -35.05 -4.29 23.12
C VAL A 189 -35.54 -4.14 24.56
N ARG A 190 -35.06 -3.13 25.29
CA ARG A 190 -35.51 -2.84 26.65
C ARG A 190 -36.98 -2.45 26.72
N GLY A 191 -37.46 -1.63 25.78
CA GLY A 191 -38.86 -1.26 25.66
C GLY A 191 -39.75 -2.47 25.39
N TRP A 192 -39.35 -3.31 24.42
CA TRP A 192 -40.03 -4.56 24.10
C TRP A 192 -40.06 -5.52 25.30
N TRP A 193 -38.93 -5.69 25.99
CA TRP A 193 -38.82 -6.56 27.16
C TRP A 193 -39.76 -6.13 28.29
N LYS A 194 -39.86 -4.83 28.58
CA LYS A 194 -40.78 -4.30 29.60
C LYS A 194 -42.25 -4.55 29.23
N ALA A 195 -42.61 -4.42 27.95
CA ALA A 195 -43.98 -4.64 27.48
C ALA A 195 -44.35 -6.13 27.52
N ASN A 196 -43.42 -7.01 27.14
CA ASN A 196 -43.65 -8.44 27.04
C ASN A 196 -43.46 -9.21 28.37
N LYS A 197 -42.72 -8.67 29.35
CA LYS A 197 -42.56 -9.30 30.67
C LYS A 197 -43.88 -9.36 31.48
N ALA A 198 -44.86 -8.52 31.16
CA ALA A 198 -46.20 -8.60 31.76
C ALA A 198 -47.12 -9.60 31.04
N ALA A 199 -46.73 -10.09 29.85
CA ALA A 199 -47.53 -10.94 28.98
C ALA A 199 -46.96 -12.36 28.79
N MET A 200 -45.72 -12.61 29.21
CA MET A 200 -45.03 -13.91 29.27
C MET A 200 -44.98 -14.40 30.71
#